data_AF-A0A7X6UGZ9-F1
#
_entry.id   AF-A0A7X6UGZ9-F1
#
_cell.length_a   1.000
_cell.length_b   1.000
_cell.length_c   1.000
_cell.angle_alpha   90.00
_cell.angle_beta   90.00
_cell.angle_gamma   90.00
#
_symmetry.space_group_name_H-M   'P 1'
#
loop_
_entity.id
_entity.type
_entity.pdbx_description
1 polymer ?
#
loop_
_entity_poly.entity_id
_entity_poly.type
_entity_poly.pdbx_seq_one_letter_code
_entity_poly.pdbx_strand_id
1 'polypeptide(L)'
;MRHLHDTILVIDTGGSLARTLVHAIRDQQVYCEVISLRRFLVGDIHQPTLRGIIIAGEKEEISSDAVRQQLDTLQIPFQSIGEASFRAKRKETQESILSEFL
;
A
#
# COMPACT_ATOMS: atom_id res chain seq x y z
N MET A 1 24.62 3.58 -12.58
CA MET A 1 23.96 2.83 -11.50
C MET A 1 22.59 3.45 -11.29
N ARG A 2 21.49 2.74 -11.59
CA ARG A 2 20.15 3.26 -11.30
C ARG A 2 20.01 3.27 -9.78
N HIS A 3 19.88 4.44 -9.17
CA HIS A 3 19.44 4.52 -7.79
C HIS A 3 18.12 3.79 -7.72
N LEU A 4 18.11 2.67 -7.00
CA LEU A 4 16.93 1.89 -6.72
C LEU A 4 16.00 2.81 -5.93
N HIS A 5 15.05 3.44 -6.62
CA HIS A 5 14.10 4.35 -6.00
C HIS A 5 13.28 3.57 -4.97
N ASP A 6 13.19 4.12 -3.76
CA ASP A 6 12.32 3.62 -2.71
C ASP A 6 10.92 3.36 -3.26
N THR A 7 10.40 2.17 -3.00
CA THR A 7 9.16 1.67 -3.57
C THR A 7 8.13 1.49 -2.48
N ILE A 8 6.93 2.02 -2.71
CA ILE A 8 5.73 1.71 -1.92
C ILE A 8 4.91 0.68 -2.67
N LEU A 9 4.56 -0.43 -2.03
CA LEU A 9 3.68 -1.43 -2.61
C LEU A 9 2.25 -1.16 -2.22
N VAL A 10 1.37 -0.97 -3.20
CA VAL A 10 -0.07 -0.85 -3.01
C VAL A 10 -0.72 -2.22 -3.26
N ILE A 11 -1.35 -2.78 -2.23
CA ILE A 11 -2.17 -3.99 -2.34
C ILE A 11 -3.60 -3.54 -2.61
N ASP A 12 -4.05 -3.77 -3.83
CA ASP A 12 -5.43 -3.52 -4.26
C ASP A 12 -6.30 -4.72 -3.86
N THR A 13 -7.21 -4.49 -2.93
CA THR A 13 -8.21 -5.50 -2.55
C THR A 13 -9.48 -5.37 -3.40
N GLY A 14 -9.61 -4.31 -4.19
CA GLY A 14 -10.71 -4.05 -5.10
C GLY A 14 -11.23 -2.61 -5.00
N GLY A 15 -12.06 -2.20 -5.96
CA GLY A 15 -12.69 -0.88 -5.97
C GLY A 15 -11.89 0.18 -6.73
N SER A 16 -12.00 1.44 -6.29
CA SER A 16 -11.41 2.61 -6.97
C SER A 16 -10.27 3.27 -6.18
N LEU A 17 -10.04 2.81 -4.96
CA LEU A 17 -9.11 3.43 -4.02
C LEU A 17 -7.65 3.29 -4.44
N ALA A 18 -7.22 2.08 -4.83
CA ALA A 18 -5.84 1.82 -5.22
C ALA A 18 -5.38 2.78 -6.33
N ARG A 19 -6.22 2.99 -7.36
CA ARG A 19 -5.95 3.96 -8.43
C ARG A 19 -5.78 5.38 -7.89
N THR A 20 -6.63 5.79 -6.96
CA THR A 20 -6.56 7.13 -6.37
C THR A 20 -5.29 7.32 -5.54
N LEU A 21 -4.89 6.30 -4.78
CA LEU A 21 -3.65 6.31 -4.01
C LEU A 21 -2.42 6.35 -4.90
N VAL A 22 -2.40 5.58 -6.00
CA VAL A 22 -1.30 5.60 -6.97
C VAL A 22 -1.09 7.00 -7.55
N HIS A 23 -2.16 7.69 -7.91
CA HIS A 23 -2.05 9.08 -8.37
C HIS A 23 -1.45 9.98 -7.28
N ALA A 24 -1.94 9.87 -6.03
CA ALA A 24 -1.41 10.65 -4.91
C ALA A 24 0.07 10.37 -4.60
N ILE A 25 0.50 9.11 -4.65
CA ILE A 25 1.89 8.71 -4.44
C ILE A 25 2.79 9.28 -5.54
N ARG A 26 2.34 9.18 -6.80
CA ARG A 26 3.10 9.68 -7.96
C ARG A 26 3.21 11.19 -7.98
N ASP A 27 2.19 11.91 -7.50
CA ASP A 27 2.23 13.38 -7.37
C ASP A 27 3.34 13.83 -6.40
N GLN A 28 3.73 12.97 -5.45
CA GLN A 28 4.85 13.18 -4.53
C GLN A 28 6.20 12.67 -5.06
N GLN A 29 6.28 12.29 -6.34
CA GLN A 29 7.48 11.75 -6.99
C GLN A 29 8.03 10.46 -6.37
N VAL A 30 7.18 9.69 -5.67
CA VAL A 30 7.54 8.39 -5.08
C VAL A 30 7.16 7.27 -6.04
N TYR A 31 8.01 6.25 -6.15
CA TYR A 31 7.70 5.07 -6.95
C TYR A 31 6.74 4.15 -6.21
N CYS A 32 5.73 3.63 -6.92
CA CYS A 32 4.84 2.61 -6.38
C CYS A 32 4.52 1.50 -7.38
N GLU A 33 4.37 0.30 -6.85
CA GLU A 33 3.83 -0.86 -7.57
C GLU A 33 2.45 -1.21 -7.03
N VAL A 34 1.56 -1.70 -7.89
CA VAL A 34 0.22 -2.16 -7.49
C VAL A 34 0.12 -3.65 -7.75
N ILE A 35 -0.29 -4.42 -6.75
CA ILE A 35 -0.60 -5.84 -6.89
C ILE A 35 -1.98 -6.13 -6.31
N SER A 36 -2.62 -7.19 -6.77
CA SER A 36 -3.87 -7.65 -6.16
C SER A 36 -3.61 -8.36 -4.84
N LEU A 37 -4.61 -8.35 -3.95
CA LEU A 37 -4.59 -9.11 -2.71
C LEU A 37 -4.24 -10.60 -2.93
N ARG A 38 -4.82 -11.22 -3.97
CA ARG A 38 -4.49 -12.61 -4.32
C ARG A 38 -3.01 -12.78 -4.59
N ARG A 39 -2.40 -11.90 -5.40
CA ARG A 39 -0.97 -11.97 -5.74
C ARG A 39 -0.09 -11.75 -4.51
N PHE A 40 -0.51 -10.90 -3.58
CA PHE A 40 0.17 -10.71 -2.29
C PHE A 40 0.21 -11.99 -1.45
N LEU A 41 -0.92 -12.72 -1.39
CA LEU A 41 -1.06 -13.91 -0.54
C LEU A 41 -0.34 -15.16 -1.08
N VAL A 42 -0.23 -15.30 -2.41
CA VAL A 42 0.45 -16.47 -3.02
C VAL A 42 1.86 -16.17 -3.53
N GLY A 43 2.27 -14.90 -3.58
CA GLY A 43 3.53 -14.48 -4.15
C GLY A 43 4.59 -14.21 -3.09
N ASP A 44 5.85 -14.54 -3.42
CA ASP A 44 7.00 -14.01 -2.70
C ASP A 44 7.24 -12.56 -3.10
N ILE A 45 7.17 -11.67 -2.11
CA ILE A 45 7.47 -10.26 -2.30
C ILE A 45 8.94 -10.04 -1.99
N HIS A 46 9.77 -10.23 -3.02
CA HIS A 46 11.20 -9.99 -2.91
C HIS A 46 11.56 -8.66 -3.59
N GLN A 47 11.40 -7.58 -2.84
CA GLN A 47 11.78 -6.23 -3.30
C GLN A 47 12.70 -5.57 -2.27
N PRO A 48 14.03 -5.54 -2.52
CA PRO A 48 15.00 -4.91 -1.62
C PRO A 48 14.76 -3.40 -1.42
N THR A 49 13.96 -2.79 -2.28
CA THR A 49 13.61 -1.37 -2.29
C THR A 49 12.28 -1.06 -1.64
N LEU A 50 11.60 -2.09 -1.13
CA LEU A 50 10.29 -1.93 -0.55
C LEU A 50 10.40 -1.24 0.81
N ARG A 51 9.86 -0.03 0.91
CA ARG A 51 9.89 0.79 2.12
C ARG A 51 8.61 0.73 2.92
N GLY A 52 7.50 0.42 2.25
CA GLY A 52 6.18 0.44 2.87
C GLY A 52 5.14 -0.28 2.04
N ILE A 53 4.10 -0.74 2.72
CA ILE A 53 2.95 -1.40 2.12
C ILE A 53 1.68 -0.61 2.44
N ILE A 54 0.89 -0.29 1.42
CA ILE A 54 -0.42 0.32 1.58
C ILE A 54 -1.46 -0.67 1.11
N ILE A 55 -2.40 -1.03 1.98
CA ILE A 55 -3.52 -1.91 1.63
C ILE A 55 -4.74 -1.03 1.36
N ALA A 56 -5.23 -1.09 0.13
CA ALA A 56 -6.28 -0.22 -0.37
C ALA A 56 -7.54 -1.04 -0.65
N GLY A 57 -8.57 -0.85 0.17
CA GLY A 57 -9.87 -1.46 -0.06
C GLY A 57 -10.72 -1.60 1.20
N GLU A 58 -11.70 -2.50 1.17
CA GLU A 58 -12.66 -2.73 2.26
C GLU A 58 -11.97 -3.27 3.52
N LYS A 59 -12.35 -2.75 4.70
CA LYS A 59 -11.68 -3.06 5.98
C LYS A 59 -11.70 -4.56 6.32
N GLU A 60 -12.73 -5.26 5.85
CA GLU A 60 -13.00 -6.67 6.12
C GLU A 60 -11.95 -7.60 5.48
N GLU A 61 -11.52 -7.28 4.25
CA GLU A 61 -10.51 -8.08 3.52
C GLU A 61 -9.12 -7.91 4.15
N ILE A 62 -8.84 -6.70 4.65
CA ILE A 62 -7.58 -6.33 5.28
C ILE A 62 -7.42 -6.96 6.67
N SER A 63 -8.53 -7.24 7.36
CA SER A 63 -8.52 -7.89 8.67
C SER A 63 -8.33 -9.41 8.65
N SER A 64 -8.17 -10.03 7.47
CA SER A 64 -7.97 -11.48 7.39
C SER A 64 -6.63 -11.91 8.02
N ASP A 65 -6.66 -13.02 8.77
CA ASP A 65 -5.47 -13.55 9.46
C ASP A 65 -4.34 -13.89 8.48
N ALA A 66 -4.68 -14.33 7.26
CA ALA A 66 -3.72 -14.64 6.21
C ALA A 66 -2.93 -13.39 5.75
N VAL A 67 -3.61 -12.25 5.62
CA VAL A 67 -2.94 -10.98 5.26
C VAL A 67 -2.00 -10.55 6.37
N ARG A 68 -2.46 -10.61 7.63
CA ARG A 68 -1.63 -10.25 8.79
C ARG A 68 -0.40 -11.13 8.90
N GLN A 69 -0.56 -12.44 8.79
CA GLN A 69 0.55 -13.38 8.84
C GLN A 69 1.60 -13.08 7.76
N GLN A 70 1.15 -12.74 6.54
CA GLN A 70 2.06 -12.39 5.44
C GLN A 70 2.72 -11.01 5.61
N LEU A 71 2.09 -10.07 6.30
CA LEU A 71 2.73 -8.78 6.62
C LEU A 71 3.78 -8.94 7.72
N ASP A 72 3.49 -9.77 8.72
CA ASP A 72 4.40 -10.04 9.84
C ASP A 72 5.70 -10.73 9.37
N THR A 73 5.62 -11.57 8.32
CA THR A 73 6.82 -12.19 7.72
C THR A 73 7.71 -11.19 6.99
N LEU A 74 7.14 -10.13 6.42
CA LEU A 74 7.89 -9.14 5.63
C LEU A 74 8.64 -8.13 6.51
N GLN A 75 8.23 -7.92 7.76
CA GLN A 75 8.84 -6.94 8.69
C GLN A 75 8.95 -5.52 8.12
N ILE A 76 8.04 -5.15 7.22
CA ILE A 76 7.97 -3.83 6.56
C ILE A 76 6.77 -3.07 7.12
N PRO A 77 6.89 -1.75 7.36
CA PRO A 77 5.75 -0.96 7.83
C PRO A 77 4.60 -1.02 6.83
N PHE A 78 3.37 -1.13 7.33
CA PHE A 78 2.18 -1.17 6.50
C PHE A 78 1.05 -0.33 7.06
N GLN A 79 0.20 0.15 6.17
CA GLN A 79 -1.00 0.91 6.52
C GLN A 79 -2.20 0.41 5.74
N SER A 80 -3.34 0.31 6.42
CA SER A 80 -4.62 -0.11 5.85
C SER A 80 -5.51 1.10 5.65
N ILE A 81 -6.02 1.30 4.43
CA ILE A 81 -6.89 2.43 4.09
C ILE A 81 -8.21 1.91 3.52
N GLY A 82 -9.29 2.25 4.24
CA GLY A 82 -10.65 2.03 3.80
C GLY A 82 -11.17 3.09 2.83
N GLU A 83 -12.00 2.70 1.86
CA GLU A 83 -12.64 3.65 0.93
C GLU A 83 -13.43 4.74 1.65
N ALA A 84 -14.22 4.37 2.66
CA ALA A 84 -15.00 5.33 3.45
C ALA A 84 -14.12 6.33 4.20
N SER A 85 -13.04 5.85 4.82
CA SER A 85 -12.09 6.69 5.57
C SER A 85 -11.34 7.65 4.66
N PHE A 86 -10.92 7.18 3.48
CA PHE A 86 -10.22 8.00 2.50
C PHE A 86 -11.11 9.10 1.92
N ARG A 87 -12.38 8.79 1.58
CA ARG A 87 -13.34 9.79 1.08
C ARG A 87 -13.61 10.88 2.11
N ALA A 88 -13.71 10.51 3.39
CA ALA A 88 -14.02 11.46 4.48
C ALA A 88 -12.88 12.46 4.77
N LYS A 89 -11.61 12.11 4.48
CA LYS A 89 -10.42 12.87 4.93
C LYS A 89 -9.40 13.16 3.82
N ARG A 90 -9.87 13.18 2.57
CA ARG A 90 -9.10 13.06 1.32
C ARG A 90 -7.77 13.83 1.23
N LYS A 91 -7.68 15.06 1.74
CA LYS A 91 -6.42 15.86 1.70
C LYS A 91 -5.45 15.53 2.83
N GLU A 92 -5.93 15.57 4.08
CA GLU A 92 -5.11 15.33 5.27
C GLU A 92 -4.58 13.88 5.31
N THR A 93 -5.36 12.95 4.76
CA THR A 93 -4.99 11.53 4.69
C THR A 93 -3.83 11.29 3.72
N GLN A 94 -3.79 11.96 2.55
CA GLN A 94 -2.75 11.73 1.54
C GLN A 94 -1.34 12.12 2.02
N GLU A 95 -1.21 13.26 2.69
CA GLU A 95 0.09 13.71 3.23
C GLU A 95 0.51 12.86 4.44
N SER A 96 -0.43 12.53 5.33
CA SER A 96 -0.16 11.69 6.49
C SER A 96 0.26 10.26 6.12
N ILE A 97 -0.39 9.64 5.12
CA ILE A 97 -0.06 8.28 4.67
C ILE A 97 1.40 8.19 4.25
N LEU A 98 1.86 9.14 3.44
CA LEU A 98 3.18 9.05 2.83
C LEU A 98 4.30 9.49 3.78
N SER A 99 3.99 10.32 4.78
CA SER A 99 4.92 10.66 5.85
C SER A 99 5.35 9.45 6.71
N GLU A 100 4.57 8.37 6.73
CA GLU A 100 4.93 7.14 7.47
C GLU A 100 5.96 6.27 6.72
N PHE A 101 6.18 6.54 5.43
CA PHE A 101 7.00 5.70 4.53
C PHE A 101 8.23 6.41 3.94
N LEU A 102 8.31 7.74 4.05
CA LEU A 102 9.41 8.59 3.57
C LEU A 102 10.29 9.06 4.73
#